data_AF-A0A0R1VDU1-F1
#
_entry.id   AF-A0A0R1VDU1-F1
#
_cell.length_a   1.000
_cell.length_b   1.000
_cell.length_c   1.000
_cell.angle_alpha   90.00
_cell.angle_beta   90.00
_cell.angle_gamma   90.00
#
_symmetry.space_group_name_H-M   'P 1'
#
loop_
_entity.id
_entity.type
_entity.pdbx_description
1 polymer ?
#
loop_
_entity_poly.entity_id
_entity_poly.type
_entity_poly.pdbx_seq_one_letter_code
_entity_poly.pdbx_strand_id
1 'polypeptide(L)'
;MSQSGYKVSDLVKAAGVSRQAYYKWLTHEPTVHDIQDQEILKLVKQLEAQHKHCVGYDKMTRLIKQERLSYTVNKKRVMCIMKEHSIKADYRQPKRKRVQEQETYEAQNTPNRQFEQAAANQVWVTDTTEIAYNIRKYRVRLHVVLDLYGQYPLSWIITPTETSTGAIKV
;
A
#
# COMPACT_ATOMS: atom_id res chain seq x y z
N MET A 1 -48.26 -10.30 -22.10
CA MET A 1 -47.29 -11.15 -22.83
C MET A 1 -45.92 -10.49 -22.71
N SER A 2 -44.83 -11.23 -22.45
CA SER A 2 -43.48 -10.64 -22.44
C SER A 2 -43.12 -10.23 -23.88
N GLN A 3 -42.37 -9.13 -24.06
CA GLN A 3 -42.05 -8.56 -25.38
C GLN A 3 -41.25 -9.51 -26.31
N SER A 4 -40.80 -10.66 -25.81
CA SER A 4 -39.96 -11.63 -26.53
C SER A 4 -40.65 -12.99 -26.77
N GLY A 5 -41.95 -13.13 -26.50
CA GLY A 5 -42.71 -14.36 -26.78
C GLY A 5 -42.54 -15.51 -25.78
N TYR A 6 -41.63 -15.39 -24.81
CA TYR A 6 -41.41 -16.42 -23.79
C TYR A 6 -42.40 -16.35 -22.63
N LYS A 7 -42.84 -17.51 -22.14
CA LYS A 7 -43.70 -17.59 -20.95
C LYS A 7 -42.89 -17.24 -19.71
N VAL A 8 -43.49 -16.44 -18.81
CA VAL A 8 -42.89 -16.05 -17.53
C VAL A 8 -42.50 -17.28 -16.69
N SER A 9 -43.23 -18.39 -16.80
CA SER A 9 -42.89 -19.67 -16.15
C SER A 9 -41.50 -20.16 -16.52
N ASP A 10 -41.13 -20.05 -17.79
CA ASP A 10 -39.92 -20.65 -18.35
C ASP A 10 -38.71 -19.80 -17.97
N LEU A 11 -38.88 -18.47 -18.03
CA LEU A 11 -37.87 -17.50 -17.60
C LEU A 11 -37.58 -17.59 -16.10
N VAL A 12 -38.62 -17.68 -15.27
CA VAL A 12 -38.47 -17.73 -13.81
C VAL A 12 -37.86 -19.07 -13.38
N LYS A 13 -38.18 -20.17 -14.07
CA LYS A 13 -37.54 -21.48 -13.86
C LYS A 13 -36.07 -21.46 -14.24
N ALA A 14 -35.71 -20.85 -15.37
CA ALA A 14 -34.31 -20.68 -15.78
C ALA A 14 -33.51 -19.79 -14.80
N ALA A 15 -34.14 -18.77 -14.22
CA ALA A 15 -33.54 -17.88 -13.24
C ALA A 15 -33.48 -18.46 -11.81
N GLY A 16 -34.12 -19.61 -11.54
CA GLY A 16 -34.15 -20.21 -10.20
C GLY A 16 -35.01 -19.46 -9.18
N VAL A 17 -35.94 -18.61 -9.63
CA VAL A 17 -36.83 -17.81 -8.77
C VAL A 17 -38.23 -18.45 -8.76
N SER A 18 -39.08 -18.13 -7.77
CA SER A 18 -40.48 -18.56 -7.82
C SER A 18 -41.34 -17.57 -8.61
N ARG A 19 -42.40 -18.06 -9.25
CA ARG A 19 -43.32 -17.20 -10.02
C ARG A 19 -44.00 -16.14 -9.15
N GLN A 20 -44.29 -16.49 -7.89
CA GLN A 20 -44.83 -15.55 -6.91
C GLN A 20 -43.82 -14.47 -6.54
N ALA A 21 -42.55 -14.82 -6.33
CA ALA A 21 -41.49 -13.84 -6.04
C ALA A 21 -41.28 -12.87 -7.22
N TYR A 22 -41.35 -13.36 -8.46
CA TYR A 22 -41.28 -12.50 -9.66
C TYR A 22 -42.38 -11.44 -9.68
N TYR A 23 -43.65 -11.82 -9.51
CA TYR A 23 -44.74 -10.85 -9.53
C TYR A 23 -44.73 -9.95 -8.30
N LYS A 24 -44.33 -10.47 -7.13
CA LYS A 24 -44.13 -9.66 -5.92
C LYS A 24 -43.08 -8.57 -6.15
N TRP A 25 -41.97 -8.91 -6.79
CA TRP A 25 -40.94 -7.95 -7.17
C TRP A 25 -41.44 -6.95 -8.22
N LEU A 26 -42.22 -7.42 -9.21
CA LEU A 26 -42.76 -6.57 -10.28
C LEU A 26 -43.68 -5.47 -9.75
N THR A 27 -44.46 -5.75 -8.71
CA THR A 27 -45.36 -4.78 -8.06
C THR A 27 -44.76 -4.15 -6.81
N HIS A 28 -43.47 -4.38 -6.53
CA HIS A 28 -42.84 -3.88 -5.31
C HIS A 28 -42.56 -2.39 -5.43
N GLU A 29 -43.14 -1.61 -4.52
CA GLU A 29 -42.80 -0.20 -4.36
C GLU A 29 -41.62 -0.04 -3.41
N PRO A 30 -40.65 0.85 -3.70
CA PRO A 30 -39.51 1.07 -2.83
C PRO A 30 -39.95 1.44 -1.42
N THR A 31 -39.39 0.75 -0.42
CA THR A 31 -39.62 1.11 0.97
C THR A 31 -38.87 2.40 1.32
N VAL A 32 -39.22 3.03 2.44
CA VAL A 32 -38.48 4.17 2.97
C VAL A 32 -36.99 3.82 3.14
N HIS A 33 -36.68 2.58 3.54
CA HIS A 33 -35.30 2.13 3.68
C HIS A 33 -34.57 2.05 2.34
N ASP A 34 -35.23 1.53 1.29
CA ASP A 34 -34.66 1.46 -0.06
C ASP A 34 -34.35 2.85 -0.62
N ILE A 35 -35.25 3.82 -0.39
CA ILE A 35 -35.07 5.21 -0.81
C ILE A 35 -33.85 5.82 -0.10
N GLN A 36 -33.73 5.61 1.21
CA GLN A 36 -32.58 6.08 1.97
C GLN A 36 -31.27 5.39 1.53
N ASP A 37 -31.28 4.09 1.25
CA ASP A 37 -30.10 3.38 0.77
C ASP A 37 -29.63 3.93 -0.59
N GLN A 38 -30.57 4.25 -1.48
CA GLN A 38 -30.25 4.92 -2.74
C GLN A 38 -29.67 6.32 -2.55
N GLU A 39 -30.18 7.08 -1.59
CA GLU A 39 -29.65 8.41 -1.25
C GLU A 39 -28.22 8.31 -0.69
N ILE A 40 -27.98 7.39 0.25
CA ILE A 40 -26.65 7.11 0.79
C ILE A 40 -25.71 6.67 -0.33
N LEU A 41 -26.15 5.80 -1.24
CA LEU A 41 -25.34 5.35 -2.37
C LEU A 41 -24.93 6.51 -3.29
N LYS A 42 -25.85 7.42 -3.60
CA LYS A 42 -25.53 8.63 -4.38
C LYS A 42 -24.46 9.47 -3.70
N LEU A 43 -24.62 9.67 -2.38
CA LEU A 43 -23.65 10.43 -1.58
C LEU A 43 -22.28 9.75 -1.54
N VAL A 44 -22.24 8.42 -1.34
CA VAL A 44 -21.00 7.63 -1.36
C VAL A 44 -20.28 7.79 -2.71
N LYS A 45 -20.99 7.71 -3.83
CA LYS A 45 -20.39 7.89 -5.17
C LYS A 45 -19.84 9.30 -5.38
N GLN A 46 -20.54 10.32 -4.91
CA GLN A 46 -20.09 11.71 -4.98
C GLN A 46 -18.81 11.92 -4.15
N LEU A 47 -18.79 11.45 -2.91
CA LEU A 47 -17.63 11.55 -2.01
C LEU A 47 -16.44 10.75 -2.52
N GLU A 48 -16.67 9.57 -3.09
CA GLU A 48 -15.62 8.80 -3.76
C GLU A 48 -14.98 9.59 -4.91
N ALA A 49 -15.79 10.16 -5.79
CA ALA A 49 -15.31 10.92 -6.94
C ALA A 49 -14.50 12.16 -6.48
N GLN A 50 -15.01 12.88 -5.47
CA GLN A 50 -14.33 14.03 -4.86
C GLN A 50 -12.95 13.66 -4.29
N HIS A 51 -12.83 12.47 -3.74
CA HIS A 51 -11.60 11.98 -3.12
C HIS A 51 -10.82 10.98 -3.98
N LYS A 52 -11.07 10.94 -5.30
CA LYS A 52 -10.33 10.12 -6.27
C LYS A 52 -10.29 8.64 -5.88
N HIS A 53 -11.39 8.09 -5.37
CA HIS A 53 -11.53 6.70 -4.92
C HIS A 53 -10.56 6.30 -3.79
N CYS A 54 -9.94 7.24 -3.07
CA CYS A 54 -9.00 6.94 -1.98
C CYS A 54 -9.67 6.69 -0.61
N VAL A 55 -11.00 6.55 -0.55
CA VAL A 55 -11.77 6.62 0.70
C VAL A 55 -12.30 5.24 1.09
N GLY A 56 -11.77 4.69 2.17
CA GLY A 56 -12.32 3.48 2.80
C GLY A 56 -13.59 3.77 3.60
N TYR A 57 -14.30 2.70 3.98
CA TYR A 57 -15.60 2.78 4.67
C TYR A 57 -15.57 3.60 5.97
N ASP A 58 -14.47 3.60 6.71
CA ASP A 58 -14.32 4.38 7.95
C ASP A 58 -14.34 5.89 7.67
N LYS A 59 -13.52 6.32 6.73
CA LYS A 59 -13.46 7.72 6.31
C LYS A 59 -14.77 8.12 5.63
N MET A 60 -15.36 7.23 4.83
CA MET A 60 -16.68 7.45 4.21
C MET A 60 -17.77 7.68 5.26
N THR A 61 -17.80 6.86 6.30
CA THR A 61 -18.77 7.02 7.41
C THR A 61 -18.62 8.38 8.10
N ARG A 62 -17.39 8.88 8.28
CA ARG A 62 -17.16 10.21 8.86
C ARG A 62 -17.63 11.32 7.94
N LEU A 63 -17.37 11.21 6.63
CA LEU A 63 -17.81 12.19 5.64
C LEU A 63 -19.34 12.25 5.55
N ILE A 64 -20.02 11.10 5.49
CA ILE A 64 -21.49 11.04 5.48
C ILE A 64 -22.10 11.70 6.72
N LYS A 65 -21.47 11.55 7.90
CA LYS A 65 -21.92 12.23 9.12
C LYS A 65 -21.78 13.76 9.05
N GLN A 66 -20.89 14.28 8.21
CA GLN A 66 -20.71 15.72 8.02
C GLN A 66 -21.74 16.34 7.07
N GLU A 67 -22.30 15.55 6.15
CA GLU A 67 -23.26 15.96 5.12
C GLU A 67 -24.68 16.25 5.65
N ARG A 68 -24.90 16.18 6.99
CA ARG A 68 -26.15 16.51 7.69
C ARG A 68 -27.43 15.91 7.06
N LEU A 69 -27.41 14.60 6.78
CA LEU A 69 -28.61 13.85 6.41
C LEU A 69 -29.70 13.97 7.50
N SER A 70 -30.97 13.88 7.10
CA SER A 70 -32.13 13.94 8.00
C SER A 70 -32.26 12.73 8.94
N TYR A 71 -31.41 11.71 8.76
CA TYR A 71 -31.37 10.49 9.56
C TYR A 71 -29.93 10.07 9.85
N THR A 72 -29.77 9.25 10.90
CA THR A 72 -28.45 8.75 11.30
C THR A 72 -28.05 7.52 10.50
N VAL A 73 -26.85 7.54 9.92
CA VAL A 73 -26.28 6.41 9.18
C VAL A 73 -25.22 5.69 10.03
N ASN A 74 -25.44 4.40 10.29
CA ASN A 74 -24.47 3.54 10.99
C ASN A 74 -23.36 3.09 10.03
N LYS A 75 -22.13 2.97 10.55
CA LYS A 75 -20.97 2.38 9.88
C LYS A 75 -21.27 1.04 9.18
N LYS A 76 -22.04 0.15 9.83
CA LYS A 76 -22.42 -1.15 9.24
C LYS A 76 -23.24 -0.99 7.95
N ARG A 77 -24.13 0.00 7.92
CA ARG A 77 -24.97 0.31 6.74
C ARG A 77 -24.13 0.84 5.58
N VAL A 78 -23.21 1.78 5.86
CA VAL A 78 -22.24 2.27 4.87
C VAL A 78 -21.40 1.12 4.30
N MET A 79 -20.91 0.23 5.16
CA MET A 79 -20.13 -0.94 4.76
C MET A 79 -20.92 -1.89 3.85
N CYS A 80 -22.19 -2.15 4.17
CA CYS A 80 -23.07 -3.00 3.36
C CYS A 80 -23.27 -2.41 1.96
N ILE A 81 -23.66 -1.14 1.89
CA ILE A 81 -23.89 -0.42 0.63
C ILE A 81 -22.62 -0.39 -0.22
N MET A 82 -21.47 -0.05 0.36
CA MET A 82 -20.20 -0.06 -0.38
C MET A 82 -19.86 -1.47 -0.91
N LYS A 83 -20.09 -2.52 -0.11
CA LYS A 83 -19.82 -3.91 -0.49
C LYS A 83 -20.73 -4.39 -1.62
N GLU A 84 -22.04 -4.15 -1.52
CA GLU A 84 -23.02 -4.52 -2.55
C GLU A 84 -22.75 -3.86 -3.89
N HIS A 85 -22.27 -2.61 -3.86
CA HIS A 85 -21.91 -1.87 -5.07
C HIS A 85 -20.44 -1.99 -5.49
N SER A 86 -19.68 -2.90 -4.87
CA SER A 86 -18.26 -3.14 -5.16
C SER A 86 -17.36 -1.88 -5.08
N ILE A 87 -17.75 -0.92 -4.24
CA ILE A 87 -17.02 0.32 -4.00
C ILE A 87 -15.88 0.03 -3.02
N LYS A 88 -14.64 0.24 -3.46
CA LYS A 88 -13.44 -0.04 -2.68
C LYS A 88 -12.45 1.10 -2.83
N ALA A 89 -11.78 1.40 -1.73
CA ALA A 89 -10.70 2.38 -1.75
C ALA A 89 -9.53 1.89 -2.62
N ASP A 90 -9.20 2.65 -3.66
CA ASP A 90 -7.96 2.50 -4.40
C ASP A 90 -6.82 3.13 -3.60
N TYR A 91 -6.20 2.30 -2.75
CA TYR A 91 -5.05 2.70 -1.96
C TYR A 91 -3.76 2.23 -2.63
N ARG A 92 -2.98 3.19 -3.14
CA ARG A 92 -1.61 2.92 -3.55
C ARG A 92 -0.76 2.65 -2.31
N GLN A 93 -0.21 1.44 -2.20
CA GLN A 93 0.74 1.14 -1.13
C GLN A 93 1.96 2.07 -1.23
N PRO A 94 2.35 2.74 -0.13
CA PRO A 94 3.52 3.60 -0.12
C PRO A 94 4.74 2.71 -0.36
N LYS A 95 5.41 2.93 -1.50
CA LYS A 95 6.76 2.37 -1.70
C LYS A 95 7.65 3.02 -0.66
N ARG A 96 8.25 2.22 0.23
CA ARG A 96 9.23 2.67 1.22
C ARG A 96 10.46 3.21 0.49
N LYS A 97 10.42 4.46 0.03
CA LYS A 97 11.64 5.26 -0.16
C LYS A 97 11.70 6.22 1.00
N ARG A 98 12.28 5.75 2.10
CA ARG A 98 12.71 6.60 3.20
C ARG A 98 13.96 7.33 2.70
N VAL A 99 13.79 8.40 1.93
CA VAL A 99 14.87 9.37 1.76
C VAL A 99 14.85 10.16 3.06
N GLN A 100 15.67 9.71 3.99
CA GLN A 100 16.00 10.51 5.16
C GLN A 100 16.94 11.57 4.61
N GLU A 101 16.51 12.84 4.58
CA GLU A 101 17.43 13.96 4.39
C GLU A 101 18.42 13.92 5.56
N GLN A 102 19.54 13.23 5.33
CA GLN A 102 20.73 13.40 6.13
C GLN A 102 21.47 14.57 5.51
N GLU A 103 21.73 15.60 6.32
CA GLU A 103 22.78 16.58 6.01
C GLU A 103 24.08 15.80 5.86
N THR A 104 24.39 15.48 4.61
CA THR A 104 25.60 14.74 4.27
C THR A 104 26.68 15.80 4.19
N TYR A 105 27.61 15.81 5.13
CA TYR A 105 28.85 16.55 4.97
C TYR A 105 29.59 15.89 3.81
N GLU A 106 29.30 16.33 2.59
CA GLU A 106 29.96 15.84 1.38
C GLU A 106 31.38 16.40 1.38
N ALA A 107 32.31 15.64 1.95
CA ALA A 107 33.72 15.85 1.70
C ALA A 107 33.94 15.83 0.18
N GLN A 108 34.79 16.73 -0.32
CA GLN A 108 35.06 16.86 -1.75
C GLN A 108 35.38 15.49 -2.33
N ASN A 109 34.56 15.02 -3.29
CA ASN A 109 34.67 13.69 -3.87
C ASN A 109 35.92 13.63 -4.77
N THR A 110 37.10 13.41 -4.16
CA THR A 110 38.40 13.36 -4.83
C THR A 110 38.43 12.34 -5.99
N PRO A 111 37.83 11.14 -5.87
CA PRO A 111 37.81 10.17 -6.97
C PRO A 111 36.85 10.56 -8.11
N ASN A 112 35.92 11.49 -7.92
CA ASN A 112 34.88 11.87 -8.90
C ASN A 112 34.25 10.68 -9.64
N ARG A 113 33.93 9.60 -8.89
CA ARG A 113 33.40 8.33 -9.41
C ARG A 113 34.31 7.56 -10.39
N GLN A 114 35.61 7.86 -10.44
CA GLN A 114 36.61 7.06 -11.16
C GLN A 114 37.09 5.91 -10.26
N PHE A 115 36.38 4.78 -10.33
CA PHE A 115 36.68 3.59 -9.52
C PHE A 115 37.65 2.61 -10.19
N GLU A 116 37.95 2.80 -11.47
CA GLU A 116 38.95 2.01 -12.21
C GLU A 116 40.34 2.62 -12.00
N GLN A 117 41.26 1.85 -11.43
CA GLN A 117 42.65 2.27 -11.23
C GLN A 117 43.56 1.57 -12.25
N ALA A 118 44.67 2.21 -12.61
CA ALA A 118 45.60 1.65 -13.59
C ALA A 118 46.64 0.70 -12.95
N ALA A 119 46.91 0.86 -11.65
CA ALA A 119 47.85 0.05 -10.90
C ALA A 119 47.39 -0.16 -9.44
N ALA A 120 47.94 -1.20 -8.81
CA ALA A 120 47.72 -1.51 -7.40
C ALA A 120 48.23 -0.40 -6.47
N ASN A 121 47.63 -0.27 -5.29
CA ASN A 121 48.02 0.66 -4.22
C ASN A 121 47.95 2.16 -4.58
N GLN A 122 47.12 2.53 -5.57
CA GLN A 122 46.88 3.93 -5.92
C GLN A 122 45.75 4.56 -5.09
N VAL A 123 44.68 3.79 -4.87
CA VAL A 123 43.52 4.24 -4.09
C VAL A 123 43.03 3.09 -3.22
N TRP A 124 42.98 3.34 -1.92
CA TRP A 124 42.39 2.42 -0.95
C TRP A 124 41.03 2.92 -0.51
N VAL A 125 40.08 1.99 -0.40
CA VAL A 125 38.72 2.28 0.07
C VAL A 125 38.45 1.47 1.33
N THR A 126 37.76 2.08 2.27
CA THR A 126 37.27 1.40 3.46
C THR A 126 35.80 1.08 3.28
N ASP A 127 35.43 -0.18 3.55
CA ASP A 127 34.03 -0.58 3.67
C ASP A 127 33.75 -1.07 5.11
N THR A 128 32.56 -0.76 5.61
CA THR A 128 32.09 -1.26 6.91
C THR A 128 30.72 -1.90 6.74
N THR A 129 30.67 -3.20 6.94
CA THR A 129 29.46 -4.00 6.76
C THR A 129 29.01 -4.60 8.11
N GLU A 130 27.74 -4.41 8.47
CA GLU A 130 27.13 -5.07 9.63
C GLU A 130 26.71 -6.50 9.27
N ILE A 131 27.24 -7.48 10.00
CA ILE A 131 26.92 -8.90 9.84
C ILE A 131 26.08 -9.34 11.03
N ALA A 132 24.86 -9.82 10.75
CA ALA A 132 23.96 -10.37 11.75
C ALA A 132 24.05 -11.91 11.77
N TYR A 133 24.18 -12.51 12.96
CA TYR A 133 24.25 -13.96 13.14
C TYR A 133 23.31 -14.44 14.25
N ASN A 134 23.10 -15.76 14.31
CA ASN A 134 22.15 -16.42 15.21
C ASN A 134 20.73 -15.84 15.13
N ILE A 135 20.06 -16.03 13.98
CA ILE A 135 18.69 -15.54 13.73
C ILE A 135 18.56 -14.05 14.07
N ARG A 136 19.56 -13.26 13.63
CA ARG A 136 19.63 -11.80 13.84
C ARG A 136 19.67 -11.33 15.30
N LYS A 137 19.99 -12.23 16.25
CA LYS A 137 20.11 -11.91 17.68
C LYS A 137 21.37 -11.11 17.98
N TYR A 138 22.45 -11.41 17.28
CA TYR A 138 23.75 -10.77 17.49
C TYR A 138 24.22 -10.08 16.22
N ARG A 139 24.96 -8.99 16.39
CA ARG A 139 25.50 -8.15 15.32
C ARG A 139 26.96 -7.89 15.59
N VAL A 140 27.77 -8.01 14.55
CA VAL A 140 29.17 -7.61 14.52
C VAL A 140 29.38 -6.75 13.30
N ARG A 141 30.43 -5.94 13.31
CA ARG A 141 30.80 -5.10 12.19
C ARG A 141 32.13 -5.57 11.64
N LEU A 142 32.16 -5.77 10.33
CA LEU A 142 33.36 -6.09 9.58
C LEU A 142 33.84 -4.79 8.94
N HIS A 143 35.06 -4.40 9.28
CA HIS A 143 35.74 -3.29 8.64
C HIS A 143 36.81 -3.87 7.70
N VAL A 144 36.84 -3.42 6.45
CA VAL A 144 37.77 -3.92 5.42
C VAL A 144 38.44 -2.73 4.74
N VAL A 145 39.75 -2.84 4.48
CA VAL A 145 40.47 -1.97 3.55
C VAL A 145 40.66 -2.74 2.23
N LEU A 146 40.17 -2.17 1.14
CA LEU A 146 40.24 -2.73 -0.21
C LEU A 146 41.18 -1.90 -1.07
N ASP A 147 41.98 -2.57 -1.90
CA ASP A 147 42.64 -1.94 -3.04
C ASP A 147 41.66 -1.84 -4.21
N LEU A 148 41.38 -0.63 -4.70
CA LEU A 148 40.41 -0.43 -5.79
C LEU A 148 40.83 -1.06 -7.11
N TYR A 149 42.14 -1.26 -7.34
CA TYR A 149 42.65 -1.85 -8.58
C TYR A 149 42.11 -3.27 -8.79
N GLY A 150 42.39 -4.16 -7.84
CA GLY A 150 42.01 -5.57 -7.94
C GLY A 150 40.80 -5.97 -7.09
N GLN A 151 40.21 -5.03 -6.35
CA GLN A 151 39.10 -5.26 -5.42
C GLN A 151 39.37 -6.35 -4.37
N TYR A 152 40.64 -6.54 -4.00
CA TYR A 152 41.04 -7.51 -2.99
C TYR A 152 41.19 -6.83 -1.62
N PRO A 153 40.83 -7.54 -0.53
CA PRO A 153 41.03 -7.04 0.82
C PRO A 153 42.52 -7.06 1.19
N LEU A 154 43.05 -5.89 1.54
CA LEU A 154 44.39 -5.72 2.07
C LEU A 154 44.43 -6.09 3.56
N SER A 155 43.42 -5.67 4.31
CA SER A 155 43.31 -5.91 5.75
C SER A 155 41.86 -5.82 6.23
N TRP A 156 41.57 -6.50 7.34
CA TRP A 156 40.22 -6.52 7.91
C TRP A 156 40.26 -6.70 9.42
N ILE A 157 39.22 -6.21 10.10
CA ILE A 157 39.00 -6.42 11.54
C ILE A 157 37.50 -6.56 11.81
N ILE A 158 37.16 -7.40 12.79
CA ILE A 158 35.77 -7.59 13.25
C ILE A 158 35.64 -7.00 14.64
N THR A 159 34.66 -6.12 14.82
CA THR A 159 34.40 -5.44 16.10
C THR A 159 32.93 -5.59 16.50
N PRO A 160 32.60 -5.53 17.80
CA PRO A 160 31.21 -5.48 18.26
C PRO A 160 30.56 -4.11 18.03
N THR A 161 31.34 -3.02 18.02
CA THR A 161 30.85 -1.63 17.94
C THR A 161 31.73 -0.76 17.02
N GLU A 162 31.13 0.26 16.39
CA GLU A 162 31.85 1.35 15.72
C GLU A 162 32.57 2.19 16.79
N THR A 163 33.79 1.82 17.13
CA THR A 163 34.62 2.57 18.08
C THR A 163 35.95 2.86 17.40
N SER A 164 36.54 4.03 17.65
CA SER A 164 37.82 4.49 17.09
C SER A 164 39.00 3.54 17.36
N THR A 165 38.84 2.61 18.31
CA THR A 165 39.78 1.51 18.59
C THR A 165 39.88 0.49 17.44
N GLY A 166 38.89 0.43 16.54
CA GLY A 166 38.88 -0.43 15.35
C GLY A 166 39.73 0.09 14.17
N ALA A 167 40.70 0.97 14.43
CA ALA A 167 41.59 1.48 13.40
C ALA A 167 42.41 0.35 12.79
N ILE A 168 42.15 0.04 11.52
CA ILE A 168 42.88 -0.96 10.77
C ILE A 168 44.28 -0.40 10.45
N LYS A 169 45.33 -1.11 10.87
CA LYS A 169 46.70 -0.83 10.42
C LYS A 169 46.92 -1.59 9.11
N VAL A 170 47.24 -0.86 8.05
CA VAL A 170 47.64 -1.39 6.72
C VAL A 170 49.16 -1.34 6.63
#